data_AF-A0A3E0E8N7-F1
#
_entry.id   AF-A0A3E0E8N7-F1
#
_cell.length_a   1.000
_cell.length_b   1.000
_cell.length_c   1.000
_cell.angle_alpha   90.00
_cell.angle_beta   90.00
_cell.angle_gamma   90.00
#
_symmetry.space_group_name_H-M   'P 1'
#
loop_
_entity.id
_entity.type
_entity.pdbx_description
1 polymer ?
#
loop_
_entity_poly.entity_id
_entity_poly.type
_entity_poly.pdbx_seq_one_letter_code
_entity_poly.pdbx_strand_id
1 'polypeptide(L)'
;MYLLHGAGGDEDAWSSLGRANYILDNLIAEGKAKPMLVVMTNGNAWQTSTLRNVSEVGQMTRESRAQFQGKFEKSLVEDVVPYIEKNYRVKDAKESRALAGLSMGGAHTITASIEYPGTFGYIGVFSSGIFDANADRIELEKKFTALKESGVTTYWVGCGKDDFLMEANKRLLSVLNKAGFEHEYHESEGGHTWANWRDYLAIFTPQLFK
;
A
#
# COMPACT_ATOMS: atom_id res chain seq x y z
N MET A 1 7.83 -1.06 -7.80
CA MET A 1 6.82 -1.21 -6.74
C MET A 1 7.07 -0.18 -5.66
N TYR A 2 6.05 0.54 -5.23
CA TYR A 2 6.07 1.40 -4.05
C TYR A 2 5.51 0.59 -2.87
N LEU A 3 6.28 0.45 -1.79
CA LEU A 3 5.99 -0.46 -0.68
C LEU A 3 5.96 0.31 0.65
N LEU A 4 4.76 0.43 1.22
CA LEU A 4 4.46 1.37 2.31
C LEU A 4 4.38 0.68 3.68
N HIS A 5 4.98 1.29 4.69
CA HIS A 5 5.00 0.79 6.06
C HIS A 5 3.73 1.16 6.86
N GLY A 6 3.57 0.55 8.04
CA GLY A 6 2.48 0.83 8.98
C GLY A 6 2.79 1.95 9.97
N ALA A 7 1.82 2.27 10.84
CA ALA A 7 1.99 3.28 11.88
C ALA A 7 3.14 2.90 12.83
N GLY A 8 3.96 3.90 13.21
CA GLY A 8 5.15 3.70 14.03
C GLY A 8 6.38 3.19 13.27
N GLY A 9 6.23 2.87 11.98
CA GLY A 9 7.36 2.62 11.08
C GLY A 9 7.86 3.88 10.37
N ASP A 10 8.87 3.67 9.52
CA ASP A 10 9.50 4.66 8.65
C ASP A 10 10.06 3.98 7.38
N GLU A 11 10.83 4.71 6.57
CA GLU A 11 11.39 4.25 5.30
C GLU A 11 12.33 3.02 5.40
N ASP A 12 12.85 2.68 6.59
CA ASP A 12 13.72 1.51 6.80
C ASP A 12 12.95 0.21 7.11
N ALA A 13 11.70 0.34 7.56
CA ALA A 13 10.96 -0.76 8.20
C ALA A 13 10.83 -2.03 7.34
N TRP A 14 10.58 -1.87 6.03
CA TRP A 14 10.45 -3.01 5.11
C TRP A 14 11.78 -3.72 4.83
N SER A 15 12.90 -3.01 4.89
CA SER A 15 14.23 -3.62 4.75
C SER A 15 14.65 -4.33 6.04
N SER A 16 14.43 -3.68 7.18
CA SER A 16 14.88 -4.21 8.47
C SER A 16 13.95 -5.28 9.05
N LEU A 17 12.68 -4.96 9.25
CA LEU A 17 11.69 -5.88 9.84
C LEU A 17 11.03 -6.77 8.77
N GLY A 18 10.75 -6.17 7.61
CA GLY A 18 10.10 -6.84 6.49
C GLY A 18 11.02 -7.73 5.67
N ARG A 19 12.35 -7.61 5.78
CA ARG A 19 13.32 -8.40 4.99
C ARG A 19 13.02 -8.37 3.49
N ALA A 20 12.46 -7.27 3.00
CA ALA A 20 11.94 -7.16 1.64
C ALA A 20 13.03 -7.47 0.60
N ASN A 21 14.25 -6.98 0.82
CA ASN A 21 15.39 -7.26 -0.05
C ASN A 21 15.65 -8.76 -0.22
N TYR A 22 15.67 -9.53 0.87
CA TYR A 22 15.91 -10.98 0.80
C TYR A 22 14.74 -11.74 0.14
N ILE A 23 13.51 -11.33 0.42
CA ILE A 23 12.32 -11.92 -0.22
C ILE A 23 12.38 -11.70 -1.73
N LEU A 24 12.65 -10.46 -2.16
CA LEU A 24 12.73 -10.10 -3.57
C LEU A 24 13.91 -10.79 -4.27
N ASP A 25 15.09 -10.80 -3.65
CA ASP A 25 16.28 -11.46 -4.22
C ASP A 25 16.01 -12.95 -4.48
N ASN A 26 15.42 -13.66 -3.51
CA ASN A 26 15.09 -15.07 -3.65
C ASN A 26 14.03 -15.32 -4.74
N LEU A 27 12.94 -14.53 -4.75
CA LEU A 27 11.88 -14.68 -5.75
C LEU A 27 12.38 -14.38 -7.17
N ILE A 28 13.28 -13.41 -7.33
CA ILE A 28 13.89 -13.07 -8.62
C ILE A 28 14.86 -14.18 -9.05
N ALA A 29 15.72 -14.66 -8.14
CA ALA A 29 16.66 -15.75 -8.42
C ALA A 29 15.95 -17.06 -8.82
N GLU A 30 14.80 -17.35 -8.21
CA GLU A 30 13.94 -18.50 -8.55
C GLU A 30 13.09 -18.29 -9.81
N GLY A 31 13.16 -17.11 -10.46
CA GLY A 31 12.36 -16.78 -11.64
C GLY A 31 10.86 -16.62 -11.36
N LYS A 32 10.46 -16.51 -10.09
CA LYS A 32 9.05 -16.35 -9.66
C LYS A 32 8.58 -14.90 -9.75
N ALA A 33 9.50 -13.94 -9.67
CA ALA A 33 9.22 -12.51 -9.80
C ALA A 33 10.05 -11.88 -10.92
N LYS A 34 9.49 -10.89 -11.62
CA LYS A 34 10.24 -10.05 -12.54
C LYS A 34 11.24 -9.18 -11.75
N PRO A 35 12.48 -8.97 -12.23
CA PRO A 35 13.37 -7.96 -11.65
C PRO A 35 12.68 -6.59 -11.64
N MET A 36 12.70 -5.92 -10.49
CA MET A 36 11.99 -4.66 -10.30
C MET A 36 12.69 -3.74 -9.31
N LEU A 37 12.43 -2.45 -9.41
CA LEU A 37 12.82 -1.47 -8.39
C LEU A 37 11.74 -1.43 -7.29
N VAL A 38 12.14 -1.43 -6.02
CA VAL A 38 11.26 -1.26 -4.86
C VAL A 38 11.58 0.06 -4.17
N VAL A 39 10.59 0.94 -4.04
CA VAL A 39 10.68 2.25 -3.37
C VAL A 39 9.96 2.16 -2.03
N MET A 40 10.67 2.45 -0.95
CA MET A 40 10.13 2.46 0.41
C MET A 40 10.24 3.88 0.95
N THR A 41 9.12 4.57 1.10
CA THR A 41 9.06 5.96 1.55
C THR A 41 8.65 6.04 3.02
N ASN A 42 8.86 7.20 3.63
CA ASN A 42 8.26 7.54 4.91
C ASN A 42 6.79 7.94 4.68
N GLY A 43 5.87 7.15 5.21
CA GLY A 43 4.42 7.36 5.15
C GLY A 43 3.91 8.48 6.05
N ASN A 44 4.74 8.99 6.96
CA ASN A 44 4.37 10.02 7.92
C ASN A 44 4.59 11.40 7.30
N ALA A 45 3.57 12.00 6.68
CA ALA A 45 3.69 13.30 5.99
C ALA A 45 4.14 14.49 6.88
N TRP A 46 4.21 14.30 8.19
CA TRP A 46 4.70 15.29 9.16
C TRP A 46 6.16 15.06 9.58
N GLN A 47 6.81 14.02 9.05
CA GLN A 47 8.21 13.68 9.30
C GLN A 47 9.07 13.99 8.09
N THR A 48 10.30 14.43 8.34
CA THR A 48 11.30 14.68 7.28
C THR A 48 12.23 13.47 7.05
N SER A 49 12.42 12.59 8.04
CA SER A 49 13.16 11.31 7.93
C SER A 49 12.83 10.40 9.14
N THR A 50 13.41 9.19 9.19
CA THR A 50 13.35 8.29 10.35
C THR A 50 13.58 9.01 11.68
N LEU A 51 12.92 8.51 12.73
CA LEU A 51 13.14 8.99 14.11
C LEU A 51 14.57 8.74 14.62
N ARG A 52 15.34 7.89 13.93
CA ARG A 52 16.79 7.71 14.20
C ARG A 52 17.61 8.90 13.74
N ASN A 53 17.18 9.58 12.67
CA ASN A 53 17.89 10.70 12.06
C ASN A 53 17.35 12.06 12.53
N VAL A 54 16.09 12.13 12.95
CA VAL A 54 15.44 13.37 13.41
C VAL A 54 14.71 13.10 14.73
N SER A 55 15.25 13.61 15.83
CA SER A 55 14.73 13.36 17.19
C SER A 55 13.53 14.22 17.58
N GLU A 56 13.24 15.30 16.84
CA GLU A 56 12.22 16.31 17.18
C GLU A 56 10.99 16.24 16.26
N VAL A 57 10.40 15.06 16.10
CA VAL A 57 9.07 14.97 15.51
C VAL A 57 8.04 14.96 16.63
N GLY A 58 7.26 16.03 16.73
CA GLY A 58 6.13 16.12 17.66
C GLY A 58 5.15 14.95 17.48
N GLN A 59 4.55 14.50 18.59
CA GLN A 59 3.53 13.44 18.52
C GLN A 59 2.34 13.88 17.68
N MET A 60 1.76 12.94 16.92
CA MET A 60 0.57 13.17 16.13
C MET A 60 -0.62 13.52 17.04
N THR A 61 -1.15 14.74 16.92
CA THR A 61 -2.41 15.17 17.54
C THR A 61 -3.58 14.95 16.57
N ARG A 62 -4.81 15.10 17.05
CA ARG A 62 -6.01 15.08 16.19
C ARG A 62 -5.98 16.20 15.15
N GLU A 63 -5.50 17.37 15.54
CA GLU A 63 -5.39 18.57 14.69
C GLU A 63 -4.33 18.36 13.61
N SER A 64 -3.14 17.87 13.98
CA SER A 64 -2.11 17.57 12.99
C SER A 64 -2.57 16.44 12.05
N ARG A 65 -3.32 15.46 12.54
CA ARG A 65 -3.87 14.40 11.67
C ARG A 65 -4.75 14.98 10.58
N ALA A 66 -5.63 15.92 10.92
CA ALA A 66 -6.47 16.61 9.93
C ALA A 66 -5.63 17.47 8.98
N GLN A 67 -4.59 18.14 9.48
CA GLN A 67 -3.69 18.98 8.66
C GLN A 67 -2.91 18.18 7.61
N PHE A 68 -2.56 16.93 7.91
CA PHE A 68 -1.74 16.07 7.06
C PHE A 68 -2.54 14.99 6.30
N GLN A 69 -3.85 14.92 6.49
CA GLN A 69 -4.72 13.99 5.79
C GLN A 69 -4.58 14.16 4.27
N GLY A 70 -4.34 13.06 3.55
CA GLY A 70 -4.20 13.05 2.08
C GLY A 70 -2.86 13.60 1.55
N LYS A 71 -2.02 14.23 2.39
CA LYS A 71 -0.78 14.86 1.93
C LYS A 71 0.29 13.84 1.54
N PHE A 72 0.34 12.70 2.21
CA PHE A 72 1.28 11.64 1.85
C PHE A 72 0.94 11.08 0.46
N GLU A 73 -0.32 10.74 0.22
CA GLU A 73 -0.79 10.16 -1.04
C GLU A 73 -0.57 11.12 -2.20
N LYS A 74 -0.86 12.40 -1.97
CA LYS A 74 -0.56 13.46 -2.92
C LYS A 74 0.94 13.53 -3.24
N SER A 75 1.79 13.60 -2.22
CA SER A 75 3.25 13.67 -2.43
C SER A 75 3.81 12.41 -3.07
N LEU A 76 3.27 11.23 -2.74
CA LEU A 76 3.65 9.97 -3.39
C LEU A 76 3.43 10.04 -4.91
N VAL A 77 2.28 10.53 -5.35
CA VAL A 77 1.92 10.60 -6.77
C VAL A 77 2.55 11.79 -7.49
N GLU A 78 2.58 12.97 -6.86
CA GLU A 78 3.00 14.22 -7.51
C GLU A 78 4.49 14.53 -7.35
N ASP A 79 5.16 13.98 -6.33
CA ASP A 79 6.59 14.24 -6.07
C ASP A 79 7.45 12.97 -6.24
N VAL A 80 7.11 11.90 -5.51
CA VAL A 80 7.97 10.70 -5.43
C VAL A 80 7.97 9.93 -6.75
N VAL A 81 6.80 9.68 -7.35
CA VAL A 81 6.69 8.97 -8.63
C VAL A 81 7.50 9.68 -9.73
N PRO A 82 7.31 10.99 -9.99
CA PRO A 82 8.11 11.74 -10.96
C PRO A 82 9.60 11.76 -10.62
N TYR A 83 9.97 11.85 -9.34
CA TYR A 83 11.37 11.79 -8.93
C TYR A 83 12.00 10.44 -9.30
N ILE A 84 11.32 9.33 -9.05
CA ILE A 84 11.86 7.99 -9.36
C ILE A 84 12.02 7.82 -10.88
N GLU A 85 11.04 8.25 -11.67
CA GLU A 85 11.11 8.20 -13.15
C GLU A 85 12.22 9.04 -13.75
N LYS A 86 12.48 10.20 -13.15
CA LYS A 86 13.56 11.09 -13.59
C LYS A 86 14.94 10.54 -13.24
N ASN A 87 15.09 9.87 -12.09
CA ASN A 87 16.41 9.56 -11.52
C ASN A 87 16.81 8.07 -11.65
N TYR A 88 15.88 7.19 -12.01
CA TYR A 88 16.13 5.75 -12.15
C TYR A 88 15.63 5.24 -13.50
N ARG A 89 16.21 4.12 -13.97
CA ARG A 89 15.78 3.45 -15.21
C ARG A 89 14.52 2.64 -14.95
N VAL A 90 13.37 3.30 -14.99
CA VAL A 90 12.05 2.69 -14.85
C VAL A 90 11.19 2.98 -16.08
N LYS A 91 10.10 2.24 -16.24
CA LYS A 91 9.09 2.51 -17.26
C LYS A 91 8.02 3.42 -16.67
N ASP A 92 7.77 4.56 -17.29
CA ASP A 92 6.66 5.44 -16.95
C ASP A 92 5.36 4.93 -17.60
N ALA A 93 4.78 3.91 -16.98
CA ALA A 93 3.51 3.34 -17.39
C ALA A 93 2.84 2.69 -16.17
N LYS A 94 1.51 2.79 -16.05
CA LYS A 94 0.78 2.21 -14.92
C LYS A 94 0.95 0.69 -14.85
N GLU A 95 1.05 0.02 -16.00
CA GLU A 95 1.31 -1.42 -16.15
C GLU A 95 2.71 -1.81 -15.67
N SER A 96 3.58 -0.84 -15.39
CA SER A 96 4.90 -1.03 -14.77
C SER A 96 4.99 -0.46 -13.36
N ARG A 97 3.85 -0.04 -12.78
CA ARG A 97 3.76 0.59 -11.46
C ARG A 97 2.84 -0.19 -10.53
N ALA A 98 3.41 -0.66 -9.42
CA ALA A 98 2.68 -1.36 -8.36
C ALA A 98 2.74 -0.54 -7.06
N LEU A 99 1.66 -0.56 -6.28
CA LEU A 99 1.55 0.06 -4.95
C LEU A 99 1.07 -0.98 -3.95
N ALA A 100 1.78 -1.16 -2.84
CA ALA A 100 1.34 -2.01 -1.76
C ALA A 100 1.70 -1.43 -0.40
N GLY A 101 0.97 -1.80 0.63
CA GLY A 101 1.26 -1.31 1.97
C GLY A 101 0.53 -2.04 3.09
N LEU A 102 1.12 -1.98 4.28
CA LEU A 102 0.60 -2.61 5.49
C LEU A 102 -0.09 -1.63 6.43
N SER A 103 -1.20 -2.01 7.05
CA SER A 103 -1.89 -1.23 8.10
C SER A 103 -2.20 0.21 7.64
N MET A 104 -1.58 1.22 8.26
CA MET A 104 -1.60 2.62 7.81
C MET A 104 -1.15 2.77 6.34
N GLY A 105 -0.06 2.12 5.92
CA GLY A 105 0.38 2.09 4.53
C GLY A 105 -0.61 1.40 3.59
N GLY A 106 -1.39 0.46 4.10
CA GLY A 106 -2.52 -0.14 3.38
C GLY A 106 -3.67 0.86 3.18
N ALA A 107 -3.93 1.72 4.18
CA ALA A 107 -4.91 2.79 4.05
C ALA A 107 -4.42 3.86 3.04
N HIS A 108 -3.15 4.24 3.10
CA HIS A 108 -2.53 5.10 2.08
C HIS A 108 -2.59 4.48 0.68
N THR A 109 -2.39 3.16 0.58
CA THR A 109 -2.51 2.42 -0.69
C THR A 109 -3.91 2.54 -1.27
N ILE A 110 -4.94 2.32 -0.44
CA ILE A 110 -6.34 2.49 -0.83
C ILE A 110 -6.58 3.93 -1.29
N THR A 111 -6.28 4.93 -0.45
CA THR A 111 -6.53 6.34 -0.74
C THR A 111 -5.80 6.80 -1.99
N ALA A 112 -4.50 6.53 -2.13
CA ALA A 112 -3.74 6.91 -3.31
C ALA A 112 -4.31 6.27 -4.58
N SER A 113 -4.74 5.01 -4.51
CA SER A 113 -5.31 4.34 -5.69
C SER A 113 -6.64 4.94 -6.13
N ILE A 114 -7.55 5.23 -5.20
CA ILE A 114 -8.91 5.70 -5.55
C ILE A 114 -8.96 7.20 -5.86
N GLU A 115 -8.04 8.00 -5.32
CA GLU A 115 -7.95 9.44 -5.63
C GLU A 115 -7.14 9.72 -6.90
N TYR A 116 -6.24 8.81 -7.29
CA TYR A 116 -5.40 8.94 -8.48
C TYR A 116 -5.53 7.71 -9.42
N PRO A 117 -6.75 7.43 -9.92
CA PRO A 117 -6.98 6.30 -10.83
C PRO A 117 -6.11 6.42 -12.09
N GLY A 118 -5.61 5.29 -12.58
CA GLY A 118 -4.70 5.23 -13.73
C GLY A 118 -3.22 5.42 -13.39
N THR A 119 -2.86 5.65 -12.13
CA THR A 119 -1.44 5.76 -11.71
C THR A 119 -0.78 4.40 -11.50
N PHE A 120 -1.49 3.43 -10.92
CA PHE A 120 -0.94 2.13 -10.53
C PHE A 120 -1.73 0.99 -11.19
N GLY A 121 -1.05 0.04 -11.80
CA GLY A 121 -1.65 -1.15 -12.42
C GLY A 121 -1.83 -2.32 -11.45
N TYR A 122 -1.09 -2.34 -10.34
CA TYR A 122 -1.14 -3.43 -9.35
C TYR A 122 -1.24 -2.86 -7.94
N ILE A 123 -2.21 -3.32 -7.15
CA ILE A 123 -2.53 -2.77 -5.82
C ILE A 123 -2.56 -3.89 -4.79
N GLY A 124 -1.80 -3.76 -3.70
CA GLY A 124 -1.72 -4.73 -2.61
C GLY A 124 -2.04 -4.13 -1.24
N VAL A 125 -3.15 -4.52 -0.63
CA VAL A 125 -3.61 -4.01 0.66
C VAL A 125 -3.37 -5.06 1.74
N PHE A 126 -2.41 -4.82 2.64
CA PHE A 126 -1.99 -5.77 3.67
C PHE A 126 -2.52 -5.35 5.05
N SER A 127 -3.30 -6.20 5.72
CA SER A 127 -3.88 -5.95 7.05
C SER A 127 -4.49 -4.54 7.19
N SER A 128 -5.38 -4.17 6.26
CA SER A 128 -5.97 -2.83 6.24
C SER A 128 -7.37 -2.85 5.61
N GLY A 129 -8.02 -1.69 5.54
CA GLY A 129 -9.35 -1.55 4.96
C GLY A 129 -9.97 -0.19 5.21
N ILE A 130 -11.30 -0.11 5.17
CA ILE A 130 -12.03 1.14 5.44
C ILE A 130 -12.22 1.28 6.95
N PHE A 131 -11.45 2.17 7.56
CA PHE A 131 -11.42 2.33 9.03
C PHE A 131 -12.70 2.97 9.56
N ASP A 132 -13.17 4.05 8.93
CA ASP A 132 -14.39 4.72 9.34
C ASP A 132 -15.63 3.88 8.99
N ALA A 133 -16.34 3.42 10.02
CA ALA A 133 -17.56 2.63 9.85
C ALA A 133 -18.69 3.45 9.19
N ASN A 134 -18.64 4.78 9.31
CA ASN A 134 -19.63 5.71 8.80
C ASN A 134 -19.23 6.34 7.45
N ALA A 135 -18.13 5.89 6.83
CA ALA A 135 -17.71 6.40 5.53
C ALA A 135 -18.84 6.28 4.48
N ASP A 136 -18.97 7.28 3.63
CA ASP A 136 -19.97 7.30 2.56
C ASP A 136 -19.68 6.16 1.57
N ARG A 137 -20.51 5.11 1.65
CA ARG A 137 -20.36 3.91 0.82
C ARG A 137 -20.64 4.18 -0.64
N ILE A 138 -21.57 5.09 -0.93
CA ILE A 138 -21.94 5.42 -2.31
C ILE A 138 -20.77 6.18 -2.97
N GLU A 139 -20.15 7.10 -2.24
CA GLU A 139 -18.96 7.79 -2.73
C GLU A 139 -17.80 6.81 -2.96
N LEU A 140 -17.53 5.92 -2.00
CA LEU A 140 -16.48 4.92 -2.14
C LEU A 140 -16.73 3.97 -3.31
N GLU A 141 -17.95 3.46 -3.48
CA GLU A 141 -18.33 2.60 -4.60
C GLU A 141 -18.10 3.29 -5.96
N LYS A 142 -18.41 4.59 -6.07
CA LYS A 142 -18.11 5.38 -7.28
C LYS A 142 -16.61 5.49 -7.53
N LYS A 143 -15.81 5.78 -6.51
CA LYS A 143 -14.35 5.90 -6.62
C LYS A 143 -13.70 4.57 -6.99
N PHE A 144 -14.16 3.45 -6.41
CA PHE A 144 -13.68 2.12 -6.80
C PHE A 144 -14.12 1.72 -8.22
N THR A 145 -15.30 2.16 -8.67
CA THR A 145 -15.72 1.98 -10.07
C THR A 145 -14.79 2.73 -11.02
N ALA A 146 -14.47 4.00 -10.71
CA ALA A 146 -13.52 4.77 -11.51
C ALA A 146 -12.12 4.13 -11.53
N LEU A 147 -11.65 3.61 -10.39
CA LEU A 147 -10.39 2.88 -10.31
C LEU A 147 -10.42 1.61 -11.17
N LYS A 148 -11.51 0.84 -11.14
CA LYS A 148 -11.69 -0.33 -12.01
C LYS A 148 -11.64 0.07 -13.49
N GLU A 149 -12.38 1.10 -13.89
CA GLU A 149 -12.41 1.61 -15.27
C GLU A 149 -11.05 2.15 -15.73
N SER A 150 -10.19 2.57 -14.80
CA SER A 150 -8.82 2.95 -15.09
C SER A 150 -7.92 1.78 -15.50
N GLY A 151 -8.39 0.53 -15.42
CA GLY A 151 -7.69 -0.65 -15.93
C GLY A 151 -6.60 -1.17 -14.99
N VAL A 152 -6.89 -1.23 -13.69
CA VAL A 152 -6.05 -1.96 -12.72
C VAL A 152 -6.03 -3.44 -13.10
N THR A 153 -4.84 -4.02 -13.21
CA THR A 153 -4.61 -5.42 -13.56
C THR A 153 -4.81 -6.35 -12.37
N THR A 154 -4.34 -5.94 -11.18
CA THR A 154 -4.44 -6.77 -9.96
C THR A 154 -4.82 -5.90 -8.77
N TYR A 155 -5.84 -6.33 -8.04
CA TYR A 155 -6.19 -5.80 -6.73
C TYR A 155 -6.16 -6.94 -5.72
N TRP A 156 -5.20 -6.92 -4.79
CA TRP A 156 -4.94 -8.00 -3.83
C TRP A 156 -5.14 -7.50 -2.40
N VAL A 157 -5.84 -8.27 -1.59
CA VAL A 157 -6.14 -7.94 -0.19
C VAL A 157 -5.74 -9.10 0.71
N GLY A 158 -4.94 -8.81 1.75
CA GLY A 158 -4.52 -9.80 2.74
C GLY A 158 -4.88 -9.37 4.16
N CYS A 159 -5.34 -10.28 5.00
CA CYS A 159 -5.60 -10.00 6.42
C CYS A 159 -5.49 -11.28 7.27
N GLY A 160 -4.95 -11.16 8.48
CA GLY A 160 -4.92 -12.27 9.44
C GLY A 160 -6.27 -12.44 10.13
N LYS A 161 -6.71 -13.67 10.40
CA LYS A 161 -7.98 -13.99 11.06
C LYS A 161 -8.17 -13.28 12.41
N ASP A 162 -7.08 -13.16 13.16
CA ASP A 162 -7.05 -12.55 14.50
C ASP A 162 -6.62 -11.06 14.45
N ASP A 163 -6.53 -10.47 13.25
CA ASP A 163 -6.16 -9.07 13.10
C ASP A 163 -7.30 -8.15 13.59
N PHE A 164 -6.97 -7.18 14.44
CA PHE A 164 -7.95 -6.24 14.97
C PHE A 164 -8.56 -5.33 13.87
N LEU A 165 -7.96 -5.28 12.68
CA LEU A 165 -8.49 -4.58 11.51
C LEU A 165 -9.39 -5.45 10.61
N MET A 166 -9.70 -6.69 11.00
CA MET A 166 -10.54 -7.60 10.21
C MET A 166 -11.89 -6.97 9.82
N GLU A 167 -12.55 -6.27 10.74
CA GLU A 167 -13.82 -5.60 10.42
C GLU A 167 -13.65 -4.45 9.43
N ALA A 168 -12.53 -3.73 9.47
CA ALA A 168 -12.21 -2.73 8.44
C ALA A 168 -11.91 -3.36 7.09
N ASN A 169 -11.23 -4.51 7.10
CA ASN A 169 -10.92 -5.28 5.90
C ASN A 169 -12.20 -5.79 5.22
N LYS A 170 -13.13 -6.39 5.99
CA LYS A 170 -14.46 -6.80 5.49
C LYS A 170 -15.25 -5.63 4.91
N ARG A 171 -15.15 -4.43 5.52
CA ARG A 171 -15.76 -3.21 4.97
C ARG A 171 -15.21 -2.85 3.59
N LEU A 172 -13.90 -3.02 3.36
CA LEU A 172 -13.28 -2.83 2.03
C LEU A 172 -13.78 -3.89 1.04
N LEU A 173 -13.72 -5.17 1.40
CA LEU A 173 -14.19 -6.27 0.54
C LEU A 173 -15.66 -6.08 0.13
N SER A 174 -16.51 -5.63 1.06
CA SER A 174 -17.91 -5.32 0.74
C SER A 174 -18.05 -4.21 -0.31
N VAL A 175 -17.22 -3.17 -0.28
CA VAL A 175 -17.26 -2.08 -1.26
C VAL A 175 -16.75 -2.55 -2.62
N LEU A 176 -15.64 -3.30 -2.64
CA LEU A 176 -15.09 -3.89 -3.87
C LEU A 176 -16.12 -4.79 -4.56
N ASN A 177 -16.79 -5.67 -3.79
CA ASN A 177 -17.85 -6.54 -4.31
C ASN A 177 -19.03 -5.76 -4.89
N LYS A 178 -19.49 -4.70 -4.21
CA LYS A 178 -20.61 -3.86 -4.70
C LYS A 178 -20.23 -3.05 -5.94
N ALA A 179 -18.99 -2.58 -6.04
CA ALA A 179 -18.47 -1.94 -7.24
C ALA A 179 -18.20 -2.95 -8.39
N GLY A 180 -18.37 -4.25 -8.14
CA GLY A 180 -18.02 -5.31 -9.10
C GLY A 180 -16.55 -5.29 -9.48
N PHE A 181 -15.67 -4.89 -8.55
CA PHE A 181 -14.23 -4.85 -8.75
C PHE A 181 -13.64 -6.22 -8.43
N GLU A 182 -13.13 -6.91 -9.45
CA GLU A 182 -12.41 -8.17 -9.28
C GLU A 182 -11.17 -7.99 -8.39
N HIS A 183 -11.05 -8.82 -7.36
CA HIS A 183 -9.96 -8.78 -6.41
C HIS A 183 -9.65 -10.17 -5.87
N GLU A 184 -8.39 -10.37 -5.48
CA GLU A 184 -7.97 -11.53 -4.72
C GLU A 184 -8.04 -11.21 -3.23
N TYR A 185 -8.55 -12.14 -2.44
CA TYR A 185 -8.53 -12.07 -0.98
C TYR A 185 -7.76 -13.25 -0.39
N HIS A 186 -6.80 -12.96 0.47
CA HIS A 186 -6.02 -13.93 1.20
C HIS A 186 -6.20 -13.73 2.71
N GLU A 187 -6.90 -14.67 3.32
CA GLU A 187 -7.01 -14.74 4.77
C GLU A 187 -5.95 -15.69 5.33
N SER A 188 -5.09 -15.19 6.21
CA SER A 188 -4.05 -16.00 6.86
C SER A 188 -4.37 -16.27 8.33
N GLU A 189 -3.69 -17.23 8.93
CA GLU A 189 -3.67 -17.36 10.39
C GLU A 189 -2.96 -16.16 11.04
N GLY A 190 -3.10 -16.03 12.36
CA GLY A 190 -2.49 -14.95 13.14
C GLY A 190 -3.16 -13.59 12.90
N GLY A 191 -2.44 -12.50 13.21
CA GLY A 191 -2.99 -11.15 13.20
C GLY A 191 -2.04 -10.10 12.66
N HIS A 192 -1.98 -8.95 13.34
CA HIS A 192 -1.32 -7.74 12.86
C HIS A 192 0.21 -7.76 13.03
N THR A 193 0.91 -8.60 12.25
CA THR A 193 2.33 -8.91 12.50
C THR A 193 3.20 -8.88 11.24
N TRP A 194 4.49 -8.60 11.42
CA TRP A 194 5.50 -8.67 10.36
C TRP A 194 5.67 -10.05 9.75
N ALA A 195 5.33 -11.13 10.45
CA ALA A 195 5.34 -12.47 9.85
C ALA A 195 4.35 -12.55 8.68
N ASN A 196 3.10 -12.16 8.94
CA ASN A 196 2.06 -12.12 7.91
C ASN A 196 2.42 -11.16 6.77
N TRP A 197 2.94 -9.96 7.07
CA TRP A 197 3.28 -9.00 5.99
C TRP A 197 4.45 -9.46 5.11
N ARG A 198 5.37 -10.27 5.63
CA ARG A 198 6.41 -10.94 4.81
C ARG A 198 5.80 -11.96 3.87
N ASP A 199 4.87 -12.77 4.36
CA ASP A 199 4.17 -13.76 3.55
C ASP A 199 3.33 -13.09 2.46
N TYR A 200 2.61 -12.01 2.80
CA TYR A 200 1.82 -11.25 1.83
C TYR A 200 2.69 -10.63 0.74
N LEU A 201 3.85 -10.07 1.09
CA LEU A 201 4.81 -9.57 0.11
C LEU A 201 5.29 -10.71 -0.82
N ALA A 202 5.57 -11.88 -0.26
CA ALA A 202 6.03 -13.05 -1.03
C ALA A 202 4.94 -13.62 -1.95
N ILE A 203 3.66 -13.52 -1.58
CA ILE A 203 2.51 -13.96 -2.39
C ILE A 203 2.17 -12.93 -3.48
N PHE A 204 2.22 -11.64 -3.16
CA PHE A 204 1.81 -10.56 -4.06
C PHE A 204 2.86 -10.29 -5.15
N THR A 205 4.15 -10.28 -4.79
CA THR A 205 5.24 -9.93 -5.73
C THR A 205 5.23 -10.77 -7.02
N PRO A 206 5.06 -12.10 -6.98
CA PRO A 206 4.98 -12.91 -8.20
C PRO A 206 3.85 -12.54 -9.16
N GLN A 207 2.83 -11.77 -8.74
CA GLN A 207 1.72 -11.36 -9.59
C GLN A 207 2.06 -10.12 -10.45
N LEU A 208 3.13 -9.40 -10.12
CA LEU A 208 3.45 -8.10 -10.69
C LEU A 208 4.09 -8.18 -12.08
N PHE A 209 3.70 -7.25 -12.94
CA PHE A 209 4.32 -6.97 -14.26
C PHE A 209 4.34 -8.18 -15.19
N LYS A 210 3.26 -8.96 -15.16
CA LYS A 210 2.96 -10.08 -16.05
C LYS A 210 2.09 -9.64 -17.22
#